data_AF-A0A971I8W3-F1
#
_entry.id   AF-A0A971I8W3-F1
#
_cell.length_a   1.000
_cell.length_b   1.000
_cell.length_c   1.000
_cell.angle_alpha   90.00
_cell.angle_beta   90.00
_cell.angle_gamma   90.00
#
_symmetry.space_group_name_H-M   'P 1'
#
loop_
_entity.id
_entity.type
_entity.pdbx_description
1 polymer ?
#
loop_
_entity_poly.entity_id
_entity_poly.type
_entity_poly.pdbx_seq_one_letter_code
_entity_poly.pdbx_strand_id
1 'polypeptide(L)'
;VQAFLAELARVISKLTNKQAAGPIHFLLAGNGNHSRHIQALCNIEAKEWQTLCSQAFGDSTPEIIIYPPLPLDESKPHAPTAKTGVALGLLQVSPGKNTLLLNKLVEQQGGQAPFSWYVGRMRRNVFKPIIEPQAAYGEWFDLGPLQASVFNLLTSTSPRAATGLALGDPELTMHSLAFPVAPATGARLYVRITAPNQLEYTATSQVDELENSQLQKLQLG
;
A
#
# COMPACT_ATOMS: atom_id res chain seq x y z
N VAL A 1 2.71 0.05 -13.40
CA VAL A 1 4.03 -0.58 -13.20
C VAL A 1 4.85 0.18 -12.15
N GLN A 2 5.09 1.49 -12.31
CA GLN A 2 5.86 2.30 -11.34
C GLN A 2 5.45 2.12 -9.87
N ALA A 3 4.18 2.33 -9.54
CA ALA A 3 3.72 2.25 -8.15
C ALA A 3 3.82 0.81 -7.57
N PHE A 4 3.70 -0.20 -8.43
CA PHE A 4 3.92 -1.59 -8.04
C PHE A 4 5.40 -1.87 -7.73
N LEU A 5 6.34 -1.37 -8.55
CA LEU A 5 7.77 -1.51 -8.28
C LEU A 5 8.18 -0.77 -7.01
N ALA A 6 7.62 0.43 -6.77
CA ALA A 6 7.84 1.19 -5.54
C ALA A 6 7.39 0.40 -4.30
N GLU A 7 6.20 -0.21 -4.36
CA GLU A 7 5.73 -1.04 -3.24
C GLU A 7 6.55 -2.32 -3.08
N LEU A 8 6.94 -2.98 -4.18
CA LEU A 8 7.83 -4.13 -4.12
C LEU A 8 9.15 -3.77 -3.42
N ALA A 9 9.77 -2.63 -3.76
CA ALA A 9 11.00 -2.18 -3.11
C ALA A 9 10.86 -2.02 -1.59
N ARG A 10 9.66 -1.63 -1.11
CA ARG A 10 9.36 -1.49 0.31
C ARG A 10 9.26 -2.83 1.04
N VAL A 11 8.72 -3.85 0.36
CA VAL A 11 8.42 -5.15 0.99
C VAL A 11 9.43 -6.25 0.69
N ILE A 12 10.28 -6.08 -0.33
CA ILE A 12 11.22 -7.11 -0.81
C ILE A 12 12.12 -7.66 0.30
N SER A 13 12.62 -6.79 1.17
CA SER A 13 13.45 -7.14 2.34
C SER A 13 12.73 -8.02 3.36
N LYS A 14 11.40 -7.95 3.41
CA LYS A 14 10.53 -8.80 4.25
C LYS A 14 10.17 -10.13 3.59
N LEU A 15 10.29 -10.21 2.25
CA LEU A 15 9.96 -11.40 1.46
C LEU A 15 11.15 -12.35 1.33
N THR A 16 12.36 -11.82 1.21
CA THR A 16 13.59 -12.62 1.18
C THR A 16 14.05 -12.87 2.62
N ASN A 17 13.82 -14.09 3.15
CA ASN A 17 14.57 -14.54 4.31
C ASN A 17 16.07 -14.47 3.99
N LYS A 18 16.91 -14.18 5.00
CA LYS A 18 18.36 -13.91 4.93
C LYS A 18 19.25 -14.99 4.25
N GLN A 19 18.69 -15.97 3.55
CA GLN A 19 19.41 -17.01 2.81
C GLN A 19 18.99 -16.97 1.33
N ALA A 20 19.89 -16.40 0.51
CA ALA A 20 19.86 -16.33 -0.95
C ALA A 20 18.62 -15.68 -1.57
N ALA A 21 18.70 -14.38 -1.83
CA ALA A 21 17.76 -13.67 -2.69
C ALA A 21 17.91 -14.19 -4.13
N GLY A 22 17.19 -15.27 -4.46
CA GLY A 22 17.03 -15.72 -5.85
C GLY A 22 16.25 -14.70 -6.68
N PRO A 23 16.19 -14.88 -8.02
CA PRO A 23 15.49 -13.97 -8.90
C PRO A 23 14.00 -13.85 -8.54
N ILE A 24 13.46 -12.64 -8.71
CA ILE A 24 12.04 -12.36 -8.56
C ILE A 24 11.34 -12.70 -9.87
N HIS A 25 10.46 -13.69 -9.82
CA HIS A 25 9.68 -14.12 -10.97
C HIS A 25 8.35 -13.34 -11.05
N PHE A 26 8.16 -12.59 -12.13
CA PHE A 26 6.95 -11.83 -12.42
C PHE A 26 6.15 -12.50 -13.52
N LEU A 27 5.01 -13.08 -13.18
CA LEU A 27 4.07 -13.59 -14.17
C LEU A 27 3.01 -12.52 -14.48
N LEU A 28 2.97 -12.06 -15.73
CA LEU A 28 1.91 -11.17 -16.20
C LEU A 28 0.59 -11.93 -16.31
N ALA A 29 -0.34 -11.64 -15.40
CA ALA A 29 -1.50 -12.49 -15.12
C ALA A 29 -2.84 -11.81 -15.43
N GLY A 30 -3.72 -12.47 -16.19
CA GLY A 30 -5.07 -11.98 -16.50
C GLY A 30 -5.17 -11.03 -17.70
N ASN A 31 -6.40 -10.76 -18.14
CA ASN A 31 -6.69 -10.21 -19.47
C ASN A 31 -6.06 -8.83 -19.74
N GLY A 32 -5.97 -7.95 -18.74
CA GLY A 32 -5.39 -6.62 -18.90
C GLY A 32 -3.90 -6.62 -19.27
N ASN A 33 -3.18 -7.70 -18.94
CA ASN A 33 -1.76 -7.85 -19.24
C ASN A 33 -1.46 -8.20 -20.71
N HIS A 34 -2.48 -8.47 -21.52
CA HIS A 34 -2.33 -8.59 -22.98
C HIS A 34 -2.22 -7.23 -23.69
N SER A 35 -2.47 -6.13 -22.97
CA SER A 35 -2.31 -4.78 -23.52
C SER A 35 -0.86 -4.52 -23.95
N ARG A 36 -0.69 -4.00 -25.17
CA ARG A 36 0.62 -3.59 -25.70
C ARG A 36 1.33 -2.59 -24.77
N HIS A 37 0.57 -1.70 -24.12
CA HIS A 37 1.14 -0.71 -23.20
C HIS A 37 1.74 -1.35 -21.95
N ILE A 38 1.06 -2.35 -21.37
CA ILE A 38 1.56 -3.06 -20.19
C ILE A 38 2.77 -3.91 -20.56
N GLN A 39 2.73 -4.61 -21.69
CA GLN A 39 3.87 -5.40 -22.16
C GLN A 39 5.10 -4.54 -22.46
N ALA A 40 4.92 -3.38 -23.08
CA ALA A 40 6.01 -2.43 -23.32
C ALA A 40 6.63 -1.93 -22.01
N LEU A 41 5.80 -1.61 -21.01
CA LEU A 41 6.26 -1.20 -19.68
C LEU A 41 6.90 -2.34 -18.87
N CYS A 42 6.71 -3.59 -19.28
CA CYS A 42 7.28 -4.79 -18.65
C CYS A 42 8.32 -5.46 -19.55
N ASN A 43 8.98 -4.70 -20.44
CA ASN A 43 10.08 -5.19 -21.26
C ASN A 43 11.42 -4.87 -20.59
N ILE A 44 12.13 -5.90 -20.13
CA ILE A 44 13.40 -5.76 -19.38
C ILE A 44 14.48 -5.03 -20.19
N GLU A 45 14.47 -5.19 -21.51
CA GLU A 45 15.45 -4.58 -22.41
C GLU A 45 15.14 -3.10 -22.68
N ALA A 46 13.92 -2.63 -22.37
CA ALA A 46 13.51 -1.26 -22.62
C ALA A 46 14.13 -0.27 -21.63
N LYS A 47 14.52 0.90 -22.14
CA LYS A 47 15.09 1.99 -21.33
C LYS A 47 14.11 2.48 -20.26
N GLU A 48 12.83 2.47 -20.58
CA GLU A 48 11.74 2.85 -19.68
C GLU A 48 11.70 1.90 -18.46
N TRP A 49 11.85 0.59 -18.67
CA TRP A 49 11.91 -0.39 -17.57
C TRP A 49 13.11 -0.15 -16.67
N GLN A 50 14.30 0.03 -17.25
CA GLN A 50 15.52 0.33 -16.49
C GLN A 50 15.34 1.60 -15.65
N THR A 51 14.72 2.63 -16.22
CA THR A 51 14.41 3.88 -15.52
C THR A 51 13.46 3.65 -14.34
N LEU A 52 12.40 2.85 -14.54
CA LEU A 52 11.44 2.51 -13.48
C LEU A 52 12.08 1.69 -12.36
N CYS A 53 12.96 0.74 -12.68
CA CYS A 53 13.70 -0.04 -11.71
C CYS A 53 14.66 0.84 -10.90
N SER A 54 15.45 1.69 -11.56
CA SER A 54 16.35 2.63 -10.86
C SER A 54 15.59 3.59 -9.96
N GLN A 55 14.39 4.05 -10.37
CA GLN A 55 13.53 4.90 -9.52
C GLN A 55 13.01 4.16 -8.28
N ALA A 56 12.71 2.87 -8.40
CA ALA A 56 12.14 2.09 -7.30
C ALA A 56 13.20 1.51 -6.35
N PHE A 57 14.30 0.98 -6.88
CA PHE A 57 15.29 0.21 -6.13
C PHE A 57 16.66 0.90 -6.00
N GLY A 58 16.88 2.02 -6.70
CA GLY A 58 18.19 2.68 -6.77
C GLY A 58 19.28 1.73 -7.30
N ASP A 59 20.43 1.73 -6.64
CA ASP A 59 21.58 0.89 -7.02
C ASP A 59 21.40 -0.60 -6.67
N SER A 60 20.39 -0.94 -5.88
CA SER A 60 20.13 -2.31 -5.40
C SER A 60 18.95 -2.97 -6.12
N THR A 61 18.98 -2.94 -7.46
CA THR A 61 17.93 -3.57 -8.25
C THR A 61 18.04 -5.10 -8.18
N PRO A 62 17.00 -5.81 -7.71
CA PRO A 62 17.01 -7.27 -7.71
C PRO A 62 16.97 -7.82 -9.14
N GLU A 63 17.44 -9.05 -9.32
CA GLU A 63 17.21 -9.77 -10.57
C GLU A 63 15.70 -10.04 -10.72
N ILE A 64 15.09 -9.55 -11.80
CA ILE A 64 13.66 -9.74 -12.09
C ILE A 64 13.54 -10.49 -13.42
N ILE A 65 12.80 -11.60 -13.41
CA ILE A 65 12.48 -12.38 -14.60
C ILE A 65 10.98 -12.21 -14.90
N ILE A 66 10.66 -11.62 -16.06
CA ILE A 66 9.27 -11.38 -16.47
C ILE A 66 8.83 -12.49 -17.43
N TYR A 67 7.71 -13.11 -17.10
CA TYR A 67 7.00 -14.07 -17.95
C TYR A 67 5.82 -13.37 -18.63
N PRO A 68 5.70 -13.47 -19.96
CA PRO A 68 4.58 -12.90 -20.69
C PRO A 68 3.25 -13.54 -20.25
N PRO A 69 2.12 -12.89 -20.53
CA PRO A 69 0.83 -13.50 -20.26
C PRO A 69 0.65 -14.79 -21.08
N LEU A 70 -0.04 -15.77 -20.49
CA LEU A 70 -0.35 -17.02 -21.18
C LEU A 70 -1.06 -16.74 -22.50
N PRO A 71 -0.68 -17.41 -23.61
CA PRO A 71 -1.31 -17.17 -24.91
C PRO A 71 -2.83 -17.35 -24.84
N LEU A 72 -3.57 -16.39 -25.40
CA LEU A 72 -5.00 -16.52 -25.63
C LEU A 72 -5.20 -17.30 -26.92
N ASP A 73 -5.77 -18.50 -26.80
CA ASP A 73 -6.24 -19.29 -27.93
C ASP A 73 -7.76 -19.13 -28.02
N GLU A 74 -8.23 -18.33 -28.98
CA GLU A 74 -9.66 -18.08 -29.20
C GLU A 74 -10.44 -19.36 -29.52
N SER A 75 -9.76 -20.41 -30.01
CA SER A 75 -10.36 -21.72 -30.23
C SER A 75 -10.55 -22.54 -28.95
N LYS A 76 -9.93 -22.12 -27.84
CA LYS A 76 -10.00 -22.77 -26.53
C LYS A 76 -10.41 -21.75 -25.45
N PRO A 77 -11.68 -21.33 -25.42
CA PRO A 77 -12.17 -20.33 -24.46
C PRO A 77 -12.08 -20.79 -22.99
N HIS A 78 -11.93 -22.10 -22.75
CA HIS A 78 -11.74 -22.68 -21.41
C HIS A 78 -10.27 -22.89 -21.04
N ALA A 79 -9.32 -22.50 -21.91
CA ALA A 79 -7.91 -22.57 -21.58
C ALA A 79 -7.64 -21.76 -20.31
N PRO A 80 -6.76 -22.25 -19.41
CA PRO A 80 -6.49 -21.59 -18.16
C PRO A 80 -5.89 -20.21 -18.43
N THR A 81 -6.66 -19.17 -18.13
CA THR A 81 -6.15 -17.79 -18.09
C THR A 81 -5.41 -17.62 -16.78
N ALA A 82 -4.19 -17.06 -16.75
CA ALA A 82 -3.46 -16.82 -15.50
C ALA A 82 -4.09 -15.72 -14.60
N LYS A 83 -5.42 -15.52 -14.64
CA LYS A 83 -6.14 -14.73 -13.64
C LYS A 83 -5.76 -15.22 -12.24
N THR A 84 -5.77 -14.34 -11.25
CA THR A 84 -5.23 -14.58 -9.90
C THR A 84 -5.61 -15.95 -9.31
N GLY A 85 -6.89 -16.36 -9.40
CA GLY A 85 -7.33 -17.66 -8.90
C GLY A 85 -6.76 -18.88 -9.66
N VAL A 86 -6.59 -18.78 -10.98
CA VAL A 86 -6.01 -19.84 -11.80
C VAL A 86 -4.49 -19.89 -11.64
N ALA A 87 -3.81 -18.74 -11.57
CA ALA A 87 -2.38 -18.68 -11.33
C ALA A 87 -2.01 -19.28 -9.96
N LEU A 88 -2.78 -18.95 -8.91
CA LEU A 88 -2.62 -19.55 -7.59
C LEU A 88 -2.94 -21.06 -7.61
N GLY A 89 -3.99 -21.48 -8.32
CA GLY A 89 -4.32 -22.90 -8.52
C GLY A 89 -3.21 -23.67 -9.22
N LEU A 90 -2.61 -23.12 -10.28
CA LEU A 90 -1.47 -23.70 -10.99
C LEU A 90 -0.24 -23.86 -10.07
N LEU A 91 0.02 -22.90 -9.19
CA LEU A 91 1.10 -22.98 -8.21
C LEU A 91 0.84 -24.03 -7.12
N GLN A 92 -0.43 -24.29 -6.77
CA GLN A 92 -0.82 -25.31 -5.80
C GLN A 92 -0.73 -26.74 -6.35
N VAL A 93 -1.02 -26.94 -7.65
CA VAL A 93 -1.02 -28.28 -8.29
C VAL A 93 0.34 -28.68 -8.88
N SER A 94 1.35 -27.81 -8.80
CA SER A 94 2.70 -28.12 -9.28
C SER A 94 3.34 -29.22 -8.42
N PRO A 95 3.70 -30.39 -9.00
CA PRO A 95 4.29 -31.49 -8.23
C PRO A 95 5.60 -31.09 -7.54
N GLY A 96 5.77 -31.49 -6.28
CA GLY A 96 7.03 -31.35 -5.54
C GLY A 96 7.32 -29.99 -4.91
N LYS A 97 6.38 -29.03 -4.90
CA LYS A 97 6.58 -27.73 -4.23
C LYS A 97 5.68 -27.58 -3.00
N ASN A 98 6.30 -27.36 -1.84
CA ASN A 98 5.62 -26.75 -0.69
C ASN A 98 5.39 -25.27 -1.03
N THR A 99 4.34 -24.99 -1.80
CA THR A 99 3.94 -23.61 -2.09
C THR A 99 3.39 -23.00 -0.81
N LEU A 100 4.23 -22.27 -0.09
CA LEU A 100 3.84 -21.53 1.09
C LEU A 100 3.08 -20.28 0.66
N LEU A 101 1.75 -20.35 0.67
CA LEU A 101 0.91 -19.17 0.48
C LEU A 101 0.98 -18.32 1.74
N LEU A 102 1.92 -17.39 1.78
CA LEU A 102 2.08 -16.44 2.87
C LEU A 102 1.04 -15.33 2.77
N ASN A 103 -0.21 -15.59 3.19
CA ASN A 103 -1.16 -14.53 3.53
C ASN A 103 -0.88 -13.95 4.93
N LYS A 104 0.39 -13.60 5.18
CA LYS A 104 0.88 -13.11 6.49
C LYS A 104 0.07 -11.92 7.02
N LEU A 105 -0.54 -11.14 6.13
CA LEU A 105 -1.29 -9.94 6.49
C LEU A 105 -2.61 -10.23 7.22
N VAL A 106 -3.26 -11.36 6.90
CA VAL A 106 -4.54 -11.73 7.54
C VAL A 106 -4.31 -12.44 8.87
N GLU A 107 -3.27 -13.27 8.95
CA GLU A 107 -2.91 -13.97 10.19
C GLU A 107 -2.33 -13.03 11.26
N GLN A 108 -1.54 -12.03 10.88
CA GLN A 108 -0.96 -11.06 11.83
C GLN A 108 -1.98 -10.06 12.40
N GLN A 109 -3.13 -9.86 11.73
CA GLN A 109 -4.18 -8.93 12.16
C GLN A 109 -5.40 -9.64 12.76
N GLY A 110 -5.22 -10.83 13.34
CA GLY A 110 -6.27 -11.54 14.07
C GLY A 110 -7.47 -11.95 13.22
N GLY A 111 -7.26 -12.19 11.92
CA GLY A 111 -8.33 -12.55 10.98
C GLY A 111 -9.12 -11.37 10.41
N GLN A 112 -8.78 -10.13 10.78
CA GLN A 112 -9.34 -8.94 10.13
C GLN A 112 -8.59 -8.65 8.82
N ALA A 113 -9.30 -8.07 7.84
CA ALA A 113 -8.70 -7.63 6.59
C ALA A 113 -7.62 -6.56 6.87
N PRO A 114 -6.50 -6.52 6.11
CA PRO A 114 -5.45 -5.54 6.33
C PRO A 114 -5.91 -4.11 6.04
N PHE A 115 -5.45 -3.16 6.87
CA PHE A 115 -5.67 -1.74 6.63
C PHE A 115 -5.11 -1.34 5.24
N SER A 116 -5.94 -0.69 4.43
CA SER A 116 -5.64 -0.45 3.00
C SER A 116 -5.45 1.03 2.64
N TRP A 117 -5.41 1.91 3.63
CA TRP A 117 -5.36 3.35 3.41
C TRP A 117 -3.99 3.93 3.74
N TYR A 118 -3.57 4.90 2.94
CA TYR A 118 -2.59 5.89 3.35
C TYR A 118 -3.33 6.99 4.10
N VAL A 119 -2.84 7.38 5.28
CA VAL A 119 -3.38 8.48 6.08
C VAL A 119 -2.25 9.43 6.44
N GLY A 120 -2.50 10.72 6.26
CA GLY A 120 -1.46 11.72 6.48
C GLY A 120 -1.97 13.14 6.36
N ARG A 121 -1.04 14.02 6.03
CA ARG A 121 -1.29 15.46 5.89
C ARG A 121 -0.53 16.06 4.73
N MET A 122 -0.95 17.25 4.30
CA MET A 122 -0.17 18.04 3.37
C MET A 122 1.04 18.67 4.06
N ARG A 123 2.19 18.60 3.40
CA ARG A 123 3.39 19.34 3.78
C ARG A 123 4.07 19.87 2.52
N ARG A 124 4.29 21.19 2.45
CA ARG A 124 4.89 21.85 1.27
C ARG A 124 4.17 21.47 -0.04
N ASN A 125 2.84 21.48 -0.03
CA ASN A 125 1.97 21.12 -1.17
C ASN A 125 2.09 19.66 -1.67
N VAL A 126 2.71 18.78 -0.90
CA VAL A 126 2.79 17.35 -1.20
C VAL A 126 2.18 16.56 -0.03
N PHE A 127 1.34 15.57 -0.36
CA PHE A 127 0.79 14.62 0.60
C PHE A 127 1.92 13.79 1.19
N LYS A 128 2.00 13.77 2.51
CA LYS A 128 2.94 12.95 3.23
C LYS A 128 2.17 11.89 4.02
N PRO A 129 2.22 10.60 3.62
CA PRO A 129 1.66 9.53 4.43
C PRO A 129 2.44 9.40 5.74
N ILE A 130 1.69 9.14 6.81
CA ILE A 130 2.22 8.84 8.16
C ILE A 130 1.79 7.43 8.55
N ILE A 131 0.54 7.08 8.25
CA ILE A 131 0.04 5.72 8.30
C ILE A 131 0.06 5.19 6.87
N GLU A 132 0.62 4.00 6.69
CA GLU A 132 0.69 3.28 5.42
C GLU A 132 -0.24 2.06 5.46
N PRO A 133 -0.62 1.50 4.29
CA PRO A 133 -1.28 0.20 4.24
C PRO A 133 -0.53 -0.86 5.04
N GLN A 134 -1.29 -1.76 5.66
CA GLN A 134 -0.83 -2.83 6.56
C GLN A 134 -0.30 -2.35 7.91
N ALA A 135 -0.48 -1.07 8.27
CA ALA A 135 -0.24 -0.59 9.62
C ALA A 135 -1.04 -1.39 10.66
N ALA A 136 -0.47 -1.52 11.87
CA ALA A 136 -1.05 -2.30 12.95
C ALA A 136 -2.28 -1.61 13.56
N TYR A 137 -3.24 -2.41 14.00
CA TYR A 137 -4.39 -1.93 14.74
C TYR A 137 -4.04 -1.62 16.19
N GLY A 138 -4.73 -0.63 16.77
CA GLY A 138 -4.57 -0.22 18.16
C GLY A 138 -3.35 0.66 18.46
N GLU A 139 -2.42 0.84 17.52
CA GLU A 139 -1.26 1.74 17.71
C GLU A 139 -1.64 3.21 17.46
N TRP A 140 -1.11 4.10 18.30
CA TRP A 140 -1.28 5.55 18.15
C TRP A 140 -0.21 6.14 17.24
N PHE A 141 -0.65 6.88 16.23
CA PHE A 141 0.18 7.60 15.27
C PHE A 141 0.06 9.11 15.49
N ASP A 142 1.19 9.82 15.50
CA ASP A 142 1.26 11.29 15.59
C ASP A 142 1.22 11.91 14.20
N LEU A 143 0.11 12.60 13.89
CA LEU A 143 -0.11 13.23 12.58
C LEU A 143 0.47 14.64 12.50
N GLY A 144 0.77 15.26 13.64
CA GLY A 144 1.39 16.59 13.73
C GLY A 144 0.62 17.59 14.60
N PRO A 145 1.15 18.81 14.72
CA PRO A 145 0.55 19.87 15.53
C PRO A 145 -0.84 20.27 15.03
N LEU A 146 -1.74 20.50 15.98
CA LEU A 146 -3.05 21.10 15.77
C LEU A 146 -2.94 22.60 16.01
N GLN A 147 -2.76 23.37 14.94
CA GLN A 147 -2.53 24.82 15.02
C GLN A 147 -3.82 25.65 15.12
N ALA A 148 -4.94 25.09 14.66
CA ALA A 148 -6.26 25.70 14.67
C ALA A 148 -7.26 24.70 15.23
N SER A 149 -8.52 25.11 15.43
CA SER A 149 -9.62 24.20 15.80
C SER A 149 -9.97 23.19 14.69
N VAL A 150 -9.28 23.20 13.55
CA VAL A 150 -9.53 22.30 12.43
C VAL A 150 -8.23 21.67 11.95
N PHE A 151 -8.26 20.36 11.71
CA PHE A 151 -7.17 19.61 11.08
C PHE A 151 -7.65 18.97 9.77
N ASN A 152 -6.95 19.23 8.68
CA ASN A 152 -7.24 18.58 7.40
C ASN A 152 -6.42 17.30 7.27
N LEU A 153 -7.07 16.18 7.55
CA LEU A 153 -6.50 14.84 7.39
C LEU A 153 -6.75 14.37 5.95
N LEU A 154 -5.74 13.83 5.30
CA LEU A 154 -5.87 13.31 3.94
C LEU A 154 -5.72 11.80 3.91
N THR A 155 -6.53 11.17 3.07
CA THR A 155 -6.51 9.72 2.85
C THR A 155 -6.48 9.35 1.39
N SER A 156 -5.85 8.22 1.07
CA SER A 156 -5.86 7.63 -0.27
C SER A 156 -5.72 6.11 -0.20
N THR A 157 -6.29 5.38 -1.15
CA THR A 157 -6.02 3.95 -1.37
C THR A 157 -5.01 3.71 -2.51
N SER A 158 -4.58 4.78 -3.19
CA SER A 158 -3.66 4.65 -4.31
C SER A 158 -2.24 4.39 -3.85
N PRO A 159 -1.54 3.39 -4.41
CA PRO A 159 -0.11 3.21 -4.17
C PRO A 159 0.75 4.43 -4.54
N ARG A 160 0.27 5.34 -5.42
CA ARG A 160 0.95 6.60 -5.75
C ARG A 160 1.06 7.54 -4.54
N ALA A 161 0.20 7.37 -3.53
CA ALA A 161 0.23 8.14 -2.30
C ALA A 161 1.52 7.92 -1.49
N ALA A 162 2.19 6.77 -1.65
CA ALA A 162 3.49 6.50 -1.03
C ALA A 162 4.58 7.47 -1.51
N THR A 163 4.56 7.83 -2.79
CA THR A 163 5.54 8.73 -3.42
C THR A 163 5.20 10.22 -3.27
N GLY A 164 4.04 10.53 -2.69
CA GLY A 164 3.51 11.89 -2.53
C GLY A 164 2.60 12.30 -3.68
N LEU A 165 1.44 12.84 -3.32
CA LEU A 165 0.41 13.35 -4.25
C LEU A 165 0.25 14.86 -4.04
N ALA A 166 -0.07 15.60 -5.11
CA ALA A 166 -0.28 17.05 -5.03
C ALA A 166 -1.64 17.38 -4.40
N LEU A 167 -1.79 18.60 -3.87
CA LEU A 167 -3.10 19.06 -3.39
C LEU A 167 -4.12 19.05 -4.53
N GLY A 168 -5.28 18.42 -4.30
CA GLY A 168 -6.35 18.34 -5.31
C GLY A 168 -6.20 17.19 -6.31
N ASP A 169 -5.23 16.28 -6.12
CA ASP A 169 -5.19 15.03 -6.89
C ASP A 169 -6.49 14.23 -6.64
N PRO A 170 -7.15 13.70 -7.69
CA PRO A 170 -8.42 12.98 -7.55
C PRO A 170 -8.33 11.71 -6.70
N GLU A 171 -7.12 11.18 -6.49
CA GLU A 171 -6.88 10.01 -5.63
C GLU A 171 -6.72 10.39 -4.14
N LEU A 172 -6.81 11.68 -3.79
CA LEU A 172 -6.78 12.17 -2.40
C LEU A 172 -8.16 12.64 -1.93
N THR A 173 -8.58 12.10 -0.79
CA THR A 173 -9.76 12.58 -0.06
C THR A 173 -9.33 13.40 1.14
N MET A 174 -9.90 14.59 1.31
CA MET A 174 -9.68 15.45 2.47
C MET A 174 -10.82 15.32 3.47
N HIS A 175 -10.47 15.07 4.73
CA HIS A 175 -11.38 15.03 5.88
C HIS A 175 -11.04 16.19 6.81
N SER A 176 -12.00 17.09 6.99
CA SER A 176 -11.84 18.23 7.89
C SER A 176 -12.29 17.84 9.30
N LEU A 177 -11.35 17.67 10.21
CA LEU A 177 -11.59 17.28 11.60
C LEU A 177 -11.74 18.52 12.45
N ALA A 178 -12.95 18.77 12.95
CA ALA A 178 -13.26 19.93 13.78
C ALA A 178 -13.15 19.59 15.27
N PHE A 179 -12.39 20.40 16.00
CA PHE A 179 -12.21 20.33 17.44
C PHE A 179 -12.92 21.54 18.07
N PRO A 180 -14.11 21.34 18.69
CA PRO A 180 -14.91 22.44 19.22
C PRO A 180 -14.27 23.13 20.43
N VAL A 181 -13.38 22.43 21.14
CA VAL A 181 -12.58 23.00 22.23
C VAL A 181 -11.25 23.49 21.67
N ALA A 182 -10.84 24.70 22.07
CA ALA A 182 -9.56 25.27 21.66
C ALA A 182 -8.42 24.30 22.03
N PRO A 183 -7.52 23.96 21.10
CA PRO A 183 -6.43 23.05 21.38
C PRO A 183 -5.55 23.62 22.50
N ALA A 184 -5.16 22.78 23.46
CA ALA A 184 -4.12 23.17 24.41
C ALA A 184 -2.85 23.62 23.67
N THR A 185 -2.09 24.55 24.23
CA THR A 185 -0.83 25.00 23.62
C THR A 185 0.08 23.80 23.36
N GLY A 186 0.47 23.59 22.10
CA GLY A 186 1.29 22.44 21.70
C GLY A 186 0.52 21.14 21.45
N ALA A 187 -0.81 21.17 21.39
CA ALA A 187 -1.62 20.00 21.04
C ALA A 187 -1.24 19.41 19.68
N ARG A 188 -1.28 18.08 19.60
CA ARG A 188 -0.99 17.31 18.40
C ARG A 188 -2.14 16.36 18.13
N LEU A 189 -2.40 16.10 16.85
CA LEU A 189 -3.40 15.13 16.43
C LEU A 189 -2.79 13.73 16.52
N TYR A 190 -3.44 12.87 17.28
CA TYR A 190 -3.15 11.44 17.34
C TYR A 190 -4.30 10.65 16.74
N VAL A 191 -3.95 9.60 15.99
CA VAL A 191 -4.91 8.71 15.34
C VAL A 191 -4.50 7.27 15.61
N ARG A 192 -5.46 6.40 15.90
CA ARG A 192 -5.26 4.96 15.91
C ARG A 192 -6.22 4.27 14.96
N ILE A 193 -5.81 3.13 14.45
CA ILE A 193 -6.61 2.33 13.53
C ILE A 193 -7.41 1.32 14.36
N THR A 194 -8.74 1.33 14.23
CA THR A 194 -9.64 0.44 14.98
C THR A 194 -10.29 -0.63 14.10
N ALA A 195 -10.40 -0.37 12.80
CA ALA A 195 -10.93 -1.32 11.82
C ALA A 195 -10.34 -1.04 10.42
N PRO A 196 -10.53 -1.93 9.42
CA PRO A 196 -9.97 -1.77 8.07
C PRO A 196 -10.30 -0.43 7.39
N ASN A 197 -11.43 0.17 7.74
CA ASN A 197 -11.92 1.43 7.21
C ASN A 197 -12.35 2.42 8.31
N GLN A 198 -11.82 2.27 9.53
CA GLN A 198 -12.17 3.13 10.66
C GLN A 198 -10.94 3.58 11.44
N LEU A 199 -10.94 4.86 11.79
CA LEU A 199 -9.94 5.49 12.63
C LEU A 199 -10.60 6.08 13.87
N GLU A 200 -9.86 6.07 14.97
CA GLU A 200 -10.14 6.91 16.14
C GLU A 200 -9.08 7.99 16.25
N TYR A 201 -9.48 9.19 16.66
CA TYR A 201 -8.59 10.32 16.77
C TYR A 201 -8.90 11.21 17.96
N THR A 202 -7.87 11.87 18.47
CA THR A 202 -7.94 12.85 19.54
C THR A 202 -6.81 13.87 19.39
N ALA A 203 -6.97 15.03 20.01
CA ALA A 203 -5.93 16.04 20.06
C ALA A 203 -5.53 16.31 21.51
N THR A 204 -4.26 16.11 21.83
CA THR A 204 -3.71 16.37 23.17
C THR A 204 -2.26 16.82 23.07
N SER A 205 -1.78 17.52 24.10
CA SER A 205 -0.35 17.84 24.29
C SER A 205 0.38 16.75 25.09
N GLN A 206 -0.35 15.85 25.76
CA GLN A 206 0.22 14.77 26.60
C GLN A 206 -0.13 13.39 26.05
N VAL A 207 0.89 12.57 25.81
CA VAL A 207 0.71 11.21 25.27
C VAL A 207 0.01 10.29 26.28
N ASP A 208 0.23 10.49 27.58
CA ASP A 208 -0.36 9.66 28.64
C ASP A 208 -1.89 9.83 28.75
N GLU A 209 -2.45 10.90 28.20
CA GLU A 209 -3.88 11.19 28.22
C GLU A 209 -4.64 10.53 27.06
N LEU A 210 -3.96 9.89 26.10
CA LEU A 210 -4.58 9.39 24.87
C LEU A 210 -5.73 8.42 25.12
N GLU A 211 -5.56 7.48 26.06
CA GLU A 211 -6.59 6.48 26.39
C GLU A 211 -7.74 7.06 27.23
N ASN A 212 -7.51 8.17 27.93
CA ASN A 212 -8.51 8.82 28.79
C ASN A 212 -9.20 10.01 28.11
N SER A 213 -8.78 10.36 26.90
CA SER A 213 -9.31 11.48 26.13
C SER A 213 -10.65 11.13 25.47
N GLN A 214 -11.43 12.17 25.14
CA GLN A 214 -12.63 11.99 24.33
C GLN A 214 -12.24 11.62 22.89
N LEU A 215 -12.43 10.35 22.53
CA LEU A 215 -12.11 9.83 21.21
C LEU A 215 -13.21 10.12 20.20
N GLN A 216 -12.83 10.63 19.04
CA GLN A 216 -13.71 10.81 17.90
C GLN A 216 -13.43 9.73 16.86
N LYS A 217 -14.47 9.34 16.10
CA LYS A 217 -14.37 8.30 15.07
C LYS A 217 -14.46 8.92 13.68
N LEU A 218 -13.63 8.42 12.77
CA LEU A 218 -13.69 8.74 11.35
C LEU A 218 -13.85 7.45 10.55
N GLN A 219 -14.87 7.41 9.70
CA GLN A 219 -15.06 6.35 8.73
C GLN A 219 -14.37 6.74 7.41
N LEU A 220 -13.51 5.87 6.90
CA LEU A 220 -12.82 6.06 5.63
C LEU A 220 -13.57 5.29 4.53
N GLY A 221 -14.17 6.00 3.57
CA GLY A 221 -14.79 5.38 2.39
C GLY A 221 -15.93 4.43 2.72
#